data_AF-A0A7W6SVZ9-F1
#
_entry.id   AF-A0A7W6SVZ9-F1
#
_cell.length_a   1.000
_cell.length_b   1.000
_cell.length_c   1.000
_cell.angle_alpha   90.00
_cell.angle_beta   90.00
_cell.angle_gamma   90.00
#
_symmetry.space_group_name_H-M   'P 1'
#
loop_
_entity.id
_entity.type
_entity.pdbx_description
1 polymer ?
#
loop_
_entity_poly.entity_id
_entity_poly.type
_entity_poly.pdbx_seq_one_letter_code
_entity_poly.pdbx_strand_id
1 'polypeptide(L)'
;MSMRFLQGVPLLAIVANLIPLLHFHFAKVFRERGYELSEGSYALMAAGYFSLVVFFFIDFAHEEKIRYSDLIAATAVYAVLLFVIASEILIRGGAAYLTRWRGEQWSKELDYVYLTLGAIGLVISTNRLEIVDQRLTLPEFIGPFVLATALVVRTIKTRVEINNWNRISTAE
;
A
#
# COMPACT_ATOMS: atom_id res chain seq x y z
N MET A 1 -9.37 -28.75 14.95
CA MET A 1 -8.92 -27.97 16.13
C MET A 1 -9.12 -26.50 15.79
N SER A 2 -10.26 -25.93 16.17
CA SER A 2 -10.68 -24.57 15.81
C SER A 2 -9.85 -23.56 16.62
N MET A 3 -8.81 -22.99 16.00
CA MET A 3 -8.12 -21.83 16.56
C MET A 3 -9.07 -20.63 16.57
N ARG A 4 -9.47 -20.20 17.76
CA ARG A 4 -10.15 -18.91 18.03
C ARG A 4 -9.22 -17.71 17.80
N PHE A 5 -8.44 -17.70 16.71
CA PHE A 5 -7.55 -16.59 16.37
C PHE A 5 -8.33 -15.39 15.76
N LEU A 6 -9.58 -15.61 15.35
CA LEU A 6 -10.41 -14.67 14.58
C LEU A 6 -11.17 -13.62 15.41
N GLN A 7 -11.02 -13.55 16.73
CA GLN A 7 -11.56 -12.41 17.51
C GLN A 7 -10.65 -11.17 17.46
N GLY A 8 -9.48 -11.26 16.81
CA GLY A 8 -8.46 -10.19 16.78
C GLY A 8 -8.12 -9.61 15.41
N VAL A 9 -8.86 -9.93 14.33
CA VAL A 9 -8.54 -9.46 12.95
C VAL A 9 -8.29 -7.94 12.85
N PRO A 10 -9.08 -7.06 13.49
CA PRO A 10 -8.82 -5.62 13.48
C PRO A 10 -7.52 -5.26 14.21
N LEU A 11 -7.24 -5.93 15.33
CA LEU A 11 -6.01 -5.72 16.10
C LEU A 11 -4.79 -6.17 15.31
N LEU A 12 -4.85 -7.32 14.65
CA LEU A 12 -3.75 -7.85 13.85
C LEU A 12 -3.47 -6.97 12.64
N ALA A 13 -4.50 -6.42 11.99
CA ALA A 13 -4.35 -5.43 10.92
C ALA A 13 -3.79 -4.09 11.42
N ILE A 14 -4.20 -3.63 12.60
CA ILE A 14 -3.62 -2.43 13.24
C ILE A 14 -2.14 -2.65 13.54
N VAL A 15 -1.80 -3.78 14.16
CA VAL A 15 -0.41 -4.15 14.46
C VAL A 15 0.41 -4.28 13.19
N ALA A 16 -0.13 -4.95 12.16
CA ALA A 16 0.51 -5.05 10.84
C ALA A 16 0.81 -3.66 10.27
N ASN A 17 -0.14 -2.73 10.30
CA ASN A 17 0.05 -1.38 9.76
C ASN A 17 0.99 -0.50 10.60
N LEU A 18 1.11 -0.76 11.90
CA LEU A 18 2.03 -0.04 12.78
C LEU A 18 3.49 -0.47 12.57
N ILE A 19 3.75 -1.73 12.20
CA ILE A 19 5.12 -2.25 12.05
C ILE A 19 5.95 -1.44 11.02
N PRO A 20 5.47 -1.14 9.80
CA PRO A 20 6.20 -0.32 8.84
C PRO A 20 6.41 1.12 9.33
N LEU A 21 5.41 1.70 10.00
CA LEU A 21 5.51 3.07 10.53
C LEU A 21 6.54 3.16 11.65
N LEU A 22 6.51 2.20 12.57
CA LEU A 22 7.50 2.06 13.63
C LEU A 22 8.88 1.80 13.03
N HIS A 23 8.97 0.95 12.01
CA HIS A 23 10.23 0.70 11.31
C HIS A 23 10.83 1.98 10.71
N PHE A 24 10.04 2.76 9.97
CA PHE A 24 10.48 4.05 9.42
C PHE A 24 10.89 5.04 10.52
N HIS A 25 10.11 5.10 11.62
CA HIS A 25 10.40 5.97 12.75
C HIS A 25 11.71 5.58 13.44
N PHE A 26 11.89 4.30 13.77
CA PHE A 26 13.10 3.80 14.40
C PHE A 26 14.31 3.93 13.48
N ALA A 27 14.19 3.59 12.18
CA ALA A 27 15.27 3.78 11.22
C ALA A 27 15.77 5.24 11.18
N LYS A 28 14.84 6.20 11.23
CA LYS A 28 15.17 7.62 11.33
C LYS A 28 15.86 7.96 12.66
N VAL A 29 15.27 7.56 13.78
CA VAL A 29 15.78 7.89 15.13
C VAL A 29 17.16 7.27 15.39
N PHE A 30 17.40 6.02 14.96
CA PHE A 30 18.69 5.37 15.11
C PHE A 30 19.77 6.00 14.23
N ARG A 31 19.42 6.37 12.99
CA ARG A 31 20.32 7.11 12.08
C ARG A 31 20.71 8.47 12.67
N GLU A 32 19.78 9.21 13.26
CA GLU A 32 20.05 10.50 13.91
C GLU A 32 20.95 10.37 15.15
N ARG A 33 20.95 9.21 15.82
CA ARG A 33 21.79 8.94 17.00
C ARG A 33 23.12 8.26 16.68
N GLY A 34 23.48 8.09 15.41
CA GLY A 34 24.74 7.47 14.98
C GLY A 34 24.81 5.96 15.20
N TYR A 35 23.68 5.29 15.45
CA TYR A 35 23.61 3.84 15.52
C TYR A 35 23.24 3.27 14.15
N GLU A 36 24.17 2.56 13.53
CA GLU A 36 23.88 1.78 12.32
C GLU A 36 23.28 0.43 12.73
N LEU A 37 21.96 0.32 12.59
CA LEU A 37 21.31 -0.99 12.60
C LEU A 37 21.89 -1.84 11.48
N SER A 38 22.30 -3.08 11.80
CA SER A 38 22.89 -3.99 10.81
C SER A 38 21.91 -4.25 9.67
N GLU A 39 22.40 -4.37 8.44
CA GLU A 39 21.57 -4.69 7.26
C GLU A 39 20.74 -5.98 7.48
N GLY A 40 21.32 -6.96 8.19
CA GLY A 40 20.63 -8.19 8.56
C GLY A 40 19.40 -7.98 9.45
N SER A 41 19.46 -7.02 10.38
CA SER A 41 18.32 -6.66 11.24
C SER A 41 17.18 -6.04 10.43
N TYR A 42 17.50 -5.17 9.46
CA TYR A 42 16.53 -4.60 8.53
C TYR A 42 15.87 -5.67 7.68
N ALA A 43 16.67 -6.57 7.09
CA ALA A 43 16.17 -7.66 6.27
C ALA A 43 15.25 -8.61 7.05
N LEU A 44 15.64 -8.97 8.29
CA LEU A 44 14.84 -9.86 9.13
C LEU A 44 13.51 -9.23 9.55
N MET A 45 13.50 -7.95 9.91
CA MET A 45 12.27 -7.22 10.20
C MET A 45 11.35 -7.13 8.97
N ALA A 46 11.92 -6.82 7.80
CA ALA A 46 11.17 -6.74 6.55
C ALA A 46 10.56 -8.10 6.17
N ALA A 47 11.34 -9.18 6.30
CA ALA A 47 10.88 -10.54 6.05
C ALA A 47 9.78 -10.98 7.04
N GLY A 48 9.92 -10.64 8.32
CA GLY A 48 8.90 -10.91 9.34
C GLY A 48 7.59 -10.18 9.05
N TYR A 49 7.67 -8.89 8.72
CA TYR A 49 6.50 -8.11 8.32
C TYR A 49 5.83 -8.66 7.05
N PHE A 50 6.63 -8.94 6.01
CA PHE A 50 6.10 -9.48 4.76
C PHE A 50 5.43 -10.84 4.97
N SER A 51 6.04 -11.71 5.78
CA SER A 51 5.46 -13.01 6.14
C SER A 51 4.11 -12.83 6.85
N LEU A 52 4.03 -11.93 7.83
CA LEU A 52 2.77 -11.63 8.54
C LEU A 52 1.67 -11.17 7.58
N VAL A 53 2.00 -10.28 6.64
CA VAL A 53 1.03 -9.80 5.65
C VAL A 53 0.60 -10.92 4.68
N VAL A 54 1.55 -11.76 4.22
CA VAL A 54 1.23 -12.90 3.36
C VAL A 54 0.29 -13.88 4.06
N PHE A 55 0.59 -14.26 5.32
CA PHE A 55 -0.30 -15.14 6.08
C PHE A 55 -1.68 -14.51 6.30
N PHE A 56 -1.74 -13.21 6.60
CA PHE A 56 -3.01 -12.49 6.72
C PHE A 56 -3.86 -12.56 5.44
N PHE A 57 -3.25 -12.38 4.25
CA PHE A 57 -3.98 -12.48 2.99
C PHE A 57 -4.34 -13.92 2.59
N ILE A 58 -3.51 -14.89 2.95
CA ILE A 58 -3.84 -16.32 2.79
C ILE A 58 -5.07 -16.66 3.62
N ASP A 59 -5.08 -16.28 4.91
CA ASP A 59 -6.22 -16.52 5.80
C ASP A 59 -7.47 -15.82 5.27
N PHE A 60 -7.37 -14.55 4.88
CA PHE A 60 -8.46 -13.78 4.29
C PHE A 60 -9.03 -14.44 3.02
N ALA A 61 -8.20 -15.06 2.19
CA ALA A 61 -8.62 -15.71 0.95
C ALA A 61 -9.35 -17.05 1.17
N HIS A 62 -9.18 -17.69 2.34
CA HIS A 62 -9.85 -18.94 2.69
C HIS A 62 -11.18 -18.73 3.45
N GLU A 63 -11.54 -17.50 3.80
CA GLU A 63 -12.79 -17.19 4.48
C GLU A 63 -13.99 -17.31 3.52
N GLU A 64 -14.93 -18.21 3.83
CA GLU A 64 -16.17 -18.38 3.05
C GLU A 64 -17.08 -17.15 3.12
N LYS A 65 -17.01 -16.39 4.22
CA LYS A 65 -17.80 -15.18 4.45
C LYS A 65 -16.91 -14.08 5.05
N ILE A 66 -16.66 -13.05 4.25
CA ILE A 66 -15.85 -11.92 4.66
C ILE A 66 -16.73 -10.91 5.42
N ARG A 67 -16.41 -10.61 6.67
CA ARG A 67 -17.08 -9.53 7.40
C ARG A 67 -16.60 -8.19 6.87
N TYR A 68 -17.47 -7.17 6.91
CA TYR A 68 -17.12 -5.82 6.47
C TYR A 68 -15.89 -5.24 7.19
N SER A 69 -15.74 -5.51 8.49
CA SER A 69 -14.55 -5.12 9.26
C SER A 69 -13.26 -5.72 8.72
N ASP A 70 -13.32 -6.97 8.28
CA ASP A 70 -12.16 -7.73 7.81
C ASP A 70 -11.78 -7.26 6.41
N LEU A 71 -12.77 -6.90 5.58
CA LEU A 71 -12.55 -6.26 4.30
C LEU A 71 -11.89 -4.88 4.45
N ILE A 72 -12.35 -4.04 5.38
CA ILE A 72 -11.70 -2.74 5.67
C ILE A 72 -10.27 -2.97 6.14
N ALA A 73 -10.06 -3.87 7.09
CA ALA A 73 -8.76 -4.20 7.63
C ALA A 73 -7.79 -4.66 6.53
N ALA A 74 -8.24 -5.59 5.67
CA ALA A 74 -7.45 -6.08 4.55
C ALA A 74 -7.14 -4.99 3.53
N THR A 75 -8.11 -4.13 3.23
CA THR A 75 -7.93 -2.99 2.32
C THR A 75 -6.90 -2.01 2.88
N ALA A 76 -6.94 -1.73 4.18
CA ALA A 76 -5.98 -0.84 4.85
C ALA A 76 -4.56 -1.43 4.85
N VAL A 77 -4.41 -2.71 5.22
CA VAL A 77 -3.12 -3.42 5.18
C VAL A 77 -2.55 -3.42 3.76
N TYR A 78 -3.38 -3.70 2.76
CA TYR A 78 -3.00 -3.63 1.35
C TYR A 78 -2.50 -2.23 0.97
N ALA A 79 -3.22 -1.18 1.35
CA ALA A 79 -2.87 0.20 1.01
C ALA A 79 -1.50 0.59 1.59
N VAL A 80 -1.25 0.26 2.87
CA VAL A 80 0.03 0.55 3.53
C VAL A 80 1.16 -0.23 2.88
N LEU A 81 0.97 -1.52 2.62
CA LEU A 81 1.99 -2.34 1.96
C LEU A 81 2.33 -1.77 0.58
N LEU A 82 1.31 -1.47 -0.23
CA LEU A 82 1.49 -0.90 -1.56
C LEU A 82 2.24 0.44 -1.49
N PHE A 83 1.88 1.30 -0.55
CA PHE A 83 2.54 2.59 -0.34
C PHE A 83 4.03 2.43 0.02
N VAL A 84 4.34 1.50 0.92
CA VAL A 84 5.72 1.24 1.36
C VAL A 84 6.55 0.67 0.21
N ILE A 85 6.04 -0.36 -0.49
CA ILE A 85 6.75 -0.98 -1.62
C ILE A 85 7.01 0.04 -2.72
N ALA A 86 5.99 0.80 -3.12
CA ALA A 86 6.14 1.77 -4.20
C ALA A 86 7.05 2.94 -3.79
N SER A 87 7.00 3.39 -2.54
CA SER A 87 7.95 4.38 -2.03
C SER A 87 9.38 3.86 -2.07
N GLU A 88 9.62 2.62 -1.64
CA GLU A 88 10.94 2.01 -1.62
C GLU A 88 11.50 1.84 -3.04
N ILE A 89 10.68 1.39 -3.99
CA ILE A 89 11.05 1.30 -5.41
C ILE A 89 11.48 2.67 -5.94
N LEU A 90 10.72 3.73 -5.64
CA LEU A 90 11.05 5.08 -6.09
C LEU A 90 12.36 5.58 -5.49
N ILE A 91 12.58 5.36 -4.18
CA ILE A 91 13.79 5.78 -3.47
C ILE A 91 15.04 5.02 -3.97
N ARG A 92 14.93 3.71 -4.27
CA ARG A 92 16.06 2.88 -4.74
C ARG A 92 16.48 3.13 -6.18
N GLY A 93 15.93 4.14 -6.85
CA GLY A 93 16.29 4.53 -8.21
C GLY A 93 15.14 4.45 -9.21
N GLY A 94 13.96 3.97 -8.81
CA GLY A 94 12.76 4.01 -9.65
C GLY A 94 12.40 5.43 -10.06
N ALA A 95 12.55 6.41 -9.16
CA ALA A 95 12.31 7.81 -9.48
C ALA A 95 13.31 8.33 -10.52
N ALA A 96 14.60 8.00 -10.39
CA ALA A 96 15.63 8.39 -11.35
C ALA A 96 15.41 7.74 -12.73
N TYR A 97 14.99 6.47 -12.76
CA TYR A 97 14.63 5.77 -13.99
C TYR A 97 13.44 6.44 -14.69
N LEU A 98 12.37 6.74 -13.96
CA LEU A 98 11.19 7.41 -14.49
C LEU A 98 11.52 8.82 -15.00
N THR A 99 12.32 9.58 -14.26
CA THR A 99 12.77 10.91 -14.70
C THR A 99 13.62 10.84 -15.96
N ARG A 100 14.47 9.82 -16.14
CA ARG A 100 15.24 9.63 -17.39
C ARG A 100 14.35 9.25 -18.57
N TRP A 101 13.31 8.45 -18.33
CA TRP A 101 12.45 7.96 -19.41
C TRP A 101 11.41 8.99 -19.84
N ARG A 102 10.75 9.64 -18.89
CA ARG A 102 9.58 10.51 -19.11
C ARG A 102 9.83 11.98 -18.78
N GLY A 103 11.02 12.33 -18.28
CA GLY A 103 11.33 13.67 -17.78
C GLY A 103 10.65 13.96 -16.44
N GLU A 104 10.87 15.14 -15.88
CA GLU A 104 10.35 15.51 -14.53
C GLU A 104 8.81 15.55 -14.43
N GLN A 105 8.11 15.48 -15.56
CA GLN A 105 6.67 15.58 -15.66
C GLN A 105 5.94 14.28 -15.30
N TRP A 106 6.64 13.14 -15.15
CA TRP A 106 6.02 11.86 -14.78
C TRP A 106 5.22 11.92 -13.47
N SER A 107 5.62 12.79 -12.53
CA SER A 107 4.88 13.00 -11.28
C SER A 107 3.47 13.56 -11.52
N LYS A 108 3.28 14.36 -12.57
CA LYS A 108 1.96 14.85 -12.99
C LYS A 108 1.14 13.76 -13.66
N GLU A 109 1.78 12.84 -14.38
CA GLU A 109 1.07 11.73 -15.03
C GLU A 109 0.39 10.79 -14.01
N LEU A 110 0.89 10.75 -12.77
CA LEU A 110 0.24 10.03 -11.68
C LEU A 110 -1.18 10.53 -11.37
N ASP A 111 -1.52 11.78 -11.69
CA ASP A 111 -2.90 12.28 -11.53
C ASP A 111 -3.85 11.57 -12.50
N TYR A 112 -3.41 11.25 -13.73
CA TYR A 112 -4.23 10.49 -14.67
C TYR A 112 -4.43 9.05 -14.20
N VAL A 113 -3.39 8.44 -13.64
CA VAL A 113 -3.49 7.09 -13.06
C VAL A 113 -4.46 7.09 -11.88
N TYR A 114 -4.34 8.07 -10.99
CA TYR A 114 -5.26 8.25 -9.86
C TYR A 114 -6.71 8.41 -10.33
N LEU A 115 -6.99 9.31 -11.28
CA LEU A 115 -8.34 9.55 -11.79
C LEU A 115 -8.91 8.32 -12.48
N THR A 116 -8.11 7.61 -13.27
CA THR A 116 -8.52 6.38 -13.95
C THR A 116 -8.87 5.29 -12.94
N LEU A 117 -8.00 5.05 -11.95
CA LEU A 117 -8.26 4.06 -10.90
C LEU A 117 -9.47 4.46 -10.05
N GLY A 118 -9.61 5.75 -9.72
CA GLY A 118 -10.76 6.27 -8.99
C GLY A 118 -12.07 6.04 -9.74
N ALA A 119 -12.10 6.33 -11.04
CA ALA A 119 -13.26 6.08 -11.89
C ALA A 119 -13.60 4.59 -11.97
N ILE A 120 -12.61 3.72 -12.19
CA ILE A 120 -12.80 2.26 -12.23
C ILE A 120 -13.34 1.77 -10.88
N GLY A 121 -12.74 2.21 -9.77
CA GLY A 121 -13.16 1.83 -8.42
C GLY A 121 -14.60 2.27 -8.12
N LEU A 122 -15.00 3.46 -8.56
CA LEU A 122 -16.37 3.95 -8.43
C LEU A 122 -17.35 3.12 -9.28
N VAL A 123 -17.02 2.79 -10.52
CA VAL A 123 -17.85 1.93 -11.38
C VAL A 123 -18.05 0.55 -10.74
N ILE A 124 -16.97 -0.07 -10.24
CA ILE A 124 -17.06 -1.39 -9.58
C ILE A 124 -17.90 -1.33 -8.29
N SER A 125 -17.78 -0.26 -7.51
CA SER A 125 -18.55 -0.07 -6.28
C SER A 125 -20.02 0.25 -6.55
N THR A 126 -20.32 1.05 -7.56
CA THR A 126 -21.70 1.44 -7.92
C THR A 126 -22.47 0.33 -8.63
N ASN A 127 -21.79 -0.58 -9.32
CA ASN A 127 -22.35 -1.81 -9.92
C ASN A 127 -23.14 -2.70 -8.92
N ARG A 128 -23.04 -2.41 -7.63
CA ARG A 128 -23.68 -3.18 -6.55
C ARG A 128 -24.85 -2.50 -5.90
N LEU A 129 -25.17 -1.28 -6.31
CA LEU A 129 -26.38 -0.63 -5.83
C LEU A 129 -27.59 -1.43 -6.32
N GLU A 130 -28.57 -1.63 -5.45
CA GLU A 130 -29.77 -2.43 -5.76
C GLU A 130 -30.53 -1.91 -6.99
N ILE A 131 -30.39 -0.63 -7.30
CA ILE A 131 -30.99 0.07 -8.44
C ILE A 131 -30.35 -0.27 -9.80
N VAL A 132 -29.20 -0.96 -9.83
CA VAL A 132 -28.49 -1.30 -11.08
C VAL A 132 -28.91 -2.69 -11.55
N ASP A 133 -29.58 -2.70 -12.71
CA ASP A 133 -30.17 -3.89 -13.33
C ASP A 133 -29.12 -4.77 -14.05
N GLN A 134 -28.14 -4.14 -14.70
CA GLN A 134 -27.04 -4.85 -15.39
C GLN A 134 -25.78 -4.89 -14.52
N ARG A 135 -25.57 -6.02 -13.82
CA ARG A 135 -24.43 -6.20 -12.91
C ARG A 135 -23.26 -6.92 -13.59
N LEU A 136 -22.07 -6.34 -13.49
CA LEU A 136 -20.80 -7.00 -13.82
C LEU A 136 -20.53 -8.15 -12.85
N THR A 137 -20.09 -9.30 -13.36
CA THR A 137 -19.65 -10.47 -12.58
C THR A 137 -18.22 -10.28 -12.09
N LEU A 138 -18.01 -9.39 -11.12
CA LEU A 138 -16.71 -9.15 -10.48
C LEU A 138 -16.77 -9.49 -8.99
N PRO A 139 -15.71 -10.10 -8.41
CA PRO A 139 -15.63 -10.34 -6.98
C PRO A 139 -15.87 -9.07 -6.14
N GLU A 140 -16.66 -9.23 -5.08
CA GLU A 140 -17.15 -8.10 -4.31
C GLU A 140 -16.07 -7.38 -3.47
N PHE A 141 -14.92 -7.96 -3.25
CA PHE A 141 -13.88 -7.25 -2.50
C PHE A 141 -13.02 -6.33 -3.38
N ILE A 142 -13.10 -6.42 -4.72
CA ILE A 142 -12.17 -5.72 -5.63
C ILE A 142 -12.31 -4.20 -5.60
N GLY A 143 -13.53 -3.67 -5.56
CA GLY A 143 -13.78 -2.21 -5.57
C GLY A 143 -12.98 -1.45 -4.51
N PRO A 144 -13.06 -1.83 -3.23
CA PRO A 144 -12.23 -1.27 -2.16
C PRO A 144 -10.72 -1.30 -2.44
N PHE A 145 -10.18 -2.41 -2.97
CA PHE A 145 -8.75 -2.49 -3.28
C PHE A 145 -8.35 -1.52 -4.41
N VAL A 146 -9.16 -1.38 -5.46
CA VAL A 146 -8.90 -0.43 -6.55
C VAL A 146 -8.92 1.02 -6.05
N LEU A 147 -9.91 1.35 -5.22
CA LEU A 147 -9.98 2.69 -4.59
C LEU A 147 -8.78 2.94 -3.67
N ALA A 148 -8.36 1.93 -2.90
CA ALA A 148 -7.15 2.01 -2.09
C ALA A 148 -5.90 2.25 -2.93
N THR A 149 -5.73 1.55 -4.05
CA THR A 149 -4.64 1.80 -5.01
C THR A 149 -4.66 3.25 -5.49
N ALA A 150 -5.82 3.80 -5.84
CA ALA A 150 -5.96 5.19 -6.26
C ALA A 150 -5.46 6.16 -5.17
N LEU A 151 -5.90 5.97 -3.93
CA LEU A 151 -5.45 6.79 -2.79
C LEU A 151 -3.94 6.70 -2.56
N VAL A 152 -3.37 5.49 -2.68
CA VAL A 152 -1.93 5.28 -2.56
C VAL A 152 -1.17 6.01 -3.66
N VAL A 153 -1.62 5.93 -4.93
CA VAL A 153 -1.00 6.67 -6.05
C VAL A 153 -1.02 8.17 -5.77
N ARG A 154 -2.16 8.72 -5.30
CA ARG A 154 -2.25 10.13 -4.94
C ARG A 154 -1.28 10.50 -3.81
N THR A 155 -1.16 9.65 -2.80
CA THR A 155 -0.25 9.87 -1.66
C THR A 155 1.22 9.83 -2.10
N ILE A 156 1.58 8.87 -2.96
CA ILE A 156 2.92 8.77 -3.55
C ILE A 156 3.24 10.01 -4.36
N LYS A 157 2.31 10.48 -5.20
CA LYS A 157 2.49 11.72 -5.95
C LYS A 157 2.82 12.89 -5.03
N THR A 158 2.01 13.11 -3.98
CA THR A 158 2.25 14.16 -3.00
C THR A 158 3.64 14.02 -2.36
N ARG A 159 4.07 12.79 -2.04
CA ARG A 159 5.40 12.54 -1.47
C ARG A 159 6.53 12.83 -2.46
N VAL A 160 6.36 12.47 -3.72
CA VAL A 160 7.30 12.77 -4.81
C VAL A 160 7.47 14.28 -4.97
N GLU A 161 6.37 15.03 -4.97
CA GLU A 161 6.38 16.49 -5.08
C GLU A 161 7.03 17.17 -3.86
N ILE A 162 6.69 16.74 -2.64
CA ILE A 162 7.26 17.29 -1.39
C ILE A 162 8.77 17.07 -1.32
N ASN A 163 9.23 15.87 -1.68
CA ASN A 163 10.65 15.50 -1.58
C ASN A 163 11.44 15.74 -2.87
N ASN A 164 10.81 16.32 -3.91
CA ASN A 164 11.39 16.57 -5.22
C ASN A 164 12.04 15.32 -5.86
N TRP A 165 11.48 14.13 -5.66
CA TRP A 165 12.03 12.89 -6.21
C TRP A 165 12.02 12.85 -7.75
N ASN A 166 11.22 13.71 -8.37
CA ASN A 166 11.10 13.81 -9.83
C ASN A 166 12.14 14.73 -10.48
N ARG A 167 13.06 15.32 -9.71
CA ARG A 167 14.16 16.14 -10.25
C ARG A 167 15.43 15.30 -10.33
N ILE A 168 16.20 15.49 -11.39
CA ILE A 168 17.57 14.97 -11.42
C ILE A 168 18.37 15.90 -10.52
N SER A 169 18.90 15.39 -9.39
CA SER A 169 19.86 16.17 -8.63
C SER A 169 21.10 16.36 -9.50
N THR A 170 21.26 17.55 -10.06
CA THR A 170 22.54 18.03 -10.56
C THR A 170 23.42 18.26 -9.33
N ALA A 171 23.94 17.17 -8.76
CA ALA A 171 25.08 17.22 -7.88
C ALA A 171 26.32 17.08 -8.79
N GLU A 172 26.92 18.23 -9.10
CA GLU A 172 28.36 18.34 -9.32
C GLU A 172 29.11 17.91 -8.04
#